data_AF-J2W7H7-F1
#
_entry.id   AF-J2W7H7-F1
#
_cell.length_a   1.000
_cell.length_b   1.000
_cell.length_c   1.000
_cell.angle_alpha   90.00
_cell.angle_beta   90.00
_cell.angle_gamma   90.00
#
_symmetry.space_group_name_H-M   'P 1'
#
loop_
_entity.id
_entity.type
_entity.pdbx_description
1 polymer ?
#
loop_
_entity_poly.entity_id
_entity_poly.type
_entity_poly.pdbx_seq_one_letter_code
_entity_poly.pdbx_strand_id
1 'polypeptide(L)'
;MSNLNDLAHDCHADNQHWWHDPATGARLNRNKGELLALIHSEVSECLEGERKNLMDTHLPHRKMAEVELADILIRVFDYAGAYGYDLDGAVAEKRAYNKQRADHKAEARLAANGKQF
;
A
#
# COMPACT_ATOMS: atom_id res chain seq x y z
N MET A 1 4.81 12.87 -15.58
CA MET A 1 5.03 12.02 -14.39
C MET A 1 3.66 11.79 -13.80
N SER A 2 3.25 10.53 -13.62
CA SER A 2 1.99 10.20 -12.93
C SER A 2 2.11 10.52 -11.45
N ASN A 3 1.10 11.14 -10.86
CA ASN A 3 0.99 11.38 -9.42
C ASN A 3 0.36 10.15 -8.72
N LEU A 4 0.13 10.21 -7.40
CA LEU A 4 -0.42 9.05 -6.66
C LEU A 4 -1.88 8.76 -7.06
N ASN A 5 -2.66 9.79 -7.37
CA ASN A 5 -4.05 9.63 -7.79
C ASN A 5 -4.15 9.05 -9.22
N ASP A 6 -3.22 9.40 -10.11
CA ASP A 6 -3.09 8.81 -11.44
C ASP A 6 -2.78 7.32 -11.30
N LEU A 7 -1.84 6.94 -10.41
CA LEU A 7 -1.55 5.53 -10.14
C LEU A 7 -2.74 4.79 -9.51
N ALA A 8 -3.48 5.43 -8.60
CA ALA A 8 -4.70 4.87 -8.03
C ALA A 8 -5.76 4.60 -9.11
N HIS A 9 -5.96 5.56 -10.02
CA HIS A 9 -6.85 5.41 -11.16
C HIS A 9 -6.41 4.25 -12.07
N ASP A 10 -5.14 4.23 -12.47
CA ASP A 10 -4.61 3.27 -13.43
C ASP A 10 -4.63 1.83 -12.85
N CYS A 11 -4.16 1.64 -11.61
CA CYS A 11 -4.24 0.34 -10.96
C CYS A 11 -5.68 -0.15 -10.77
N HIS A 12 -6.63 0.74 -10.46
CA HIS A 12 -8.03 0.33 -10.39
C HIS A 12 -8.57 -0.07 -11.76
N ALA A 13 -8.23 0.69 -12.82
CA ALA A 13 -8.62 0.39 -14.19
C ALA A 13 -8.07 -0.98 -14.66
N ASP A 14 -6.82 -1.30 -14.35
CA ASP A 14 -6.20 -2.58 -14.69
C ASP A 14 -6.82 -3.76 -13.91
N ASN A 15 -7.30 -3.51 -12.69
CA ASN A 15 -7.87 -4.53 -11.81
C ASN A 15 -9.37 -4.76 -11.97
N GLN A 16 -10.06 -4.14 -12.95
CA GLN A 16 -11.52 -4.26 -13.11
C GLN A 16 -12.02 -5.71 -13.21
N HIS A 17 -11.19 -6.64 -13.68
CA HIS A 17 -11.53 -8.06 -13.73
C HIS A 17 -11.78 -8.68 -12.34
N TRP A 18 -11.15 -8.17 -11.28
CA TRP A 18 -11.42 -8.59 -9.89
C TRP A 18 -12.65 -7.93 -9.27
N TRP A 19 -13.21 -6.92 -9.93
CA TRP A 19 -14.36 -6.14 -9.47
C TRP A 19 -15.66 -6.53 -10.16
N HIS A 20 -15.63 -7.49 -11.09
CA HIS A 20 -16.81 -7.99 -11.77
C HIS A 20 -16.89 -9.50 -11.65
N ASP A 21 -18.11 -10.02 -11.55
CA ASP A 21 -18.38 -11.45 -11.55
C ASP A 21 -17.94 -12.04 -12.89
N PRO A 22 -17.09 -13.09 -12.92
CA PRO A 22 -16.52 -13.60 -14.17
C PRO A 22 -17.54 -14.31 -15.06
N ALA A 23 -18.67 -14.78 -14.51
CA ALA A 23 -19.71 -15.46 -15.28
C ALA A 23 -20.73 -14.49 -15.88
N THR A 24 -21.02 -13.39 -15.18
CA THR A 24 -22.12 -12.47 -15.52
C THR A 24 -21.66 -11.08 -15.92
N GLY A 25 -20.41 -10.71 -15.60
CA GLY A 25 -19.88 -9.35 -15.77
C GLY A 25 -20.48 -8.33 -14.81
N ALA A 26 -21.33 -8.74 -13.86
CA ALA A 26 -21.95 -7.82 -12.91
C ALA A 26 -20.92 -7.25 -11.93
N ARG A 27 -21.06 -5.96 -11.56
CA ARG A 27 -20.18 -5.33 -10.57
C ARG A 27 -20.33 -6.00 -9.21
N LEU A 28 -19.21 -6.40 -8.62
CA LEU A 28 -19.14 -6.96 -7.28
C LEU A 28 -19.07 -5.85 -6.24
N ASN A 29 -19.88 -6.00 -5.18
CA ASN A 29 -19.71 -5.21 -3.96
C ASN A 29 -18.72 -5.92 -3.03
N ARG A 30 -17.42 -5.63 -3.20
CA ARG A 30 -16.35 -6.26 -2.42
C ARG A 30 -16.34 -5.79 -0.97
N ASN A 31 -16.04 -6.70 -0.06
CA ASN A 31 -15.90 -6.38 1.36
C ASN A 31 -14.61 -5.59 1.61
N LYS A 32 -14.71 -4.41 2.25
CA LYS A 32 -13.54 -3.57 2.54
C LYS A 32 -12.52 -4.23 3.45
N GLY A 33 -12.95 -5.04 4.42
CA GLY A 33 -12.07 -5.77 5.32
C GLY A 33 -11.23 -6.81 4.59
N GLU A 34 -11.82 -7.54 3.64
CA GLU A 34 -11.08 -8.49 2.79
C GLU A 34 -10.05 -7.77 1.91
N LEU A 35 -10.41 -6.62 1.32
CA LEU A 35 -9.48 -5.81 0.53
C LEU A 35 -8.30 -5.31 1.38
N LEU A 36 -8.56 -4.85 2.60
CA LEU A 36 -7.50 -4.45 3.52
C LEU A 36 -6.64 -5.65 3.95
N ALA A 37 -7.24 -6.83 4.14
CA ALA A 37 -6.51 -8.05 4.44
C ALA A 37 -5.57 -8.48 3.30
N LEU A 38 -5.92 -8.21 2.03
CA LEU A 38 -5.00 -8.40 0.90
C LEU A 38 -3.78 -7.47 0.97
N ILE A 39 -3.93 -6.22 1.42
CA ILE A 39 -2.76 -5.36 1.66
C ILE A 39 -1.88 -5.96 2.77
N HIS A 40 -2.50 -6.50 3.83
CA HIS A 40 -1.77 -7.16 4.91
C HIS A 40 -1.03 -8.43 4.49
N SER A 41 -1.54 -9.20 3.51
CA SER A 41 -0.81 -10.36 2.98
C SER A 41 0.50 -9.93 2.34
N GLU A 42 0.50 -8.90 1.48
CA GLU A 42 1.71 -8.48 0.77
C GLU A 42 2.77 -7.93 1.75
N VAL A 43 2.33 -7.28 2.86
CA VAL A 43 3.23 -6.89 3.96
C VAL A 43 3.89 -8.11 4.62
N SER A 44 3.14 -9.20 4.77
CA SER A 44 3.65 -10.45 5.37
C SER A 44 4.60 -11.17 4.42
N GLU A 45 4.34 -11.13 3.12
CA GLU A 45 5.22 -11.66 2.08
C GLU A 45 6.52 -10.84 1.97
N CYS A 46 6.43 -9.50 2.07
CA CYS A 46 7.60 -8.63 2.15
C CYS A 46 8.48 -9.00 3.35
N LEU A 47 7.87 -9.20 4.53
CA LEU A 47 8.59 -9.65 5.73
C LEU A 47 9.27 -11.01 5.50
N GLU A 48 8.61 -11.93 4.81
CA GLU A 48 9.18 -13.23 4.48
C GLU A 48 10.38 -13.11 3.54
N GLY A 49 10.28 -12.24 2.53
CA GLY A 49 11.35 -11.89 1.61
C GLY A 49 12.58 -11.36 2.33
N GLU A 50 12.40 -10.44 3.29
CA GLU A 50 13.48 -9.93 4.16
C GLU A 50 14.07 -11.02 5.05
N ARG A 51 13.20 -11.76 5.75
CA ARG A 51 13.60 -12.79 6.74
C ARG A 51 14.45 -13.90 6.12
N LYS A 52 14.19 -14.25 4.87
CA LYS A 52 14.88 -15.31 4.13
C LYS A 52 15.83 -14.81 3.04
N ASN A 53 15.94 -13.49 2.84
CA ASN A 53 16.73 -12.87 1.79
C ASN A 53 16.45 -13.43 0.37
N LEU A 54 15.16 -13.64 0.07
CA LEU A 54 14.72 -14.32 -1.15
C LEU A 54 14.79 -13.41 -2.39
N MET A 55 14.97 -14.04 -3.54
CA MET A 55 14.65 -13.45 -4.84
C MET A 55 13.18 -13.73 -5.14
N ASP A 56 12.52 -12.82 -5.86
CA ASP A 56 11.12 -13.03 -6.23
C ASP A 56 10.97 -14.22 -7.21
N THR A 57 9.81 -14.87 -7.17
CA THR A 57 9.53 -16.03 -8.02
C THR A 57 9.07 -15.66 -9.44
N HIS A 58 8.43 -14.50 -9.61
CA HIS A 58 7.93 -14.03 -10.91
C HIS A 58 8.93 -13.11 -11.61
N LEU A 59 9.69 -12.33 -10.82
CA LEU A 59 10.76 -11.45 -11.23
C LEU A 59 12.10 -11.90 -10.59
N PRO A 60 12.68 -13.03 -11.03
CA PRO A 60 13.83 -13.67 -10.38
C PRO A 60 15.12 -12.83 -10.33
N HIS A 61 15.14 -11.69 -11.00
CA HIS A 61 16.23 -10.72 -10.97
C HIS A 61 16.05 -9.63 -9.90
N ARG A 62 14.92 -9.60 -9.17
CA ARG A 62 14.63 -8.65 -8.08
C ARG A 62 14.49 -9.36 -6.75
N LYS A 63 14.72 -8.62 -5.66
CA LYS A 63 14.48 -9.12 -4.31
C LYS A 63 12.98 -9.30 -4.08
N MET A 64 12.59 -10.39 -3.43
CA MET A 64 11.19 -10.64 -3.09
C MET A 64 10.61 -9.45 -2.31
N ALA A 65 11.31 -8.98 -1.27
CA ALA A 65 10.88 -7.82 -0.49
C ALA A 65 10.64 -6.55 -1.33
N GLU A 66 11.44 -6.31 -2.38
CA GLU A 66 11.26 -5.16 -3.28
C GLU A 66 10.00 -5.32 -4.14
N VAL A 67 9.73 -6.52 -4.63
CA VAL A 67 8.53 -6.82 -5.43
C VAL A 67 7.28 -6.74 -4.58
N GLU A 68 7.30 -7.29 -3.36
CA GLU A 68 6.17 -7.23 -2.44
C GLU A 68 5.85 -5.80 -1.98
N LEU A 69 6.87 -4.93 -1.85
CA LEU A 69 6.63 -3.49 -1.64
C LEU A 69 5.88 -2.85 -2.82
N ALA A 70 6.15 -3.29 -4.05
CA ALA A 70 5.39 -2.84 -5.21
C ALA A 70 3.95 -3.37 -5.18
N ASP A 71 3.75 -4.62 -4.78
CA ASP A 71 2.40 -5.21 -4.66
C ASP A 71 1.57 -4.53 -3.56
N ILE A 72 2.18 -4.14 -2.44
CA ILE A 72 1.53 -3.30 -1.42
C ILE A 72 1.01 -2.00 -2.05
N LEU A 73 1.83 -1.32 -2.86
CA LEU A 73 1.42 -0.09 -3.54
C LEU A 73 0.26 -0.34 -4.51
N ILE A 74 0.34 -1.40 -5.32
CA ILE A 74 -0.73 -1.77 -6.26
C ILE A 74 -2.05 -2.04 -5.53
N ARG A 75 -2.02 -2.77 -4.41
CA ARG A 75 -3.22 -3.04 -3.58
C ARG A 75 -3.79 -1.76 -2.97
N VAL A 76 -2.94 -0.87 -2.46
CA VAL A 76 -3.36 0.44 -1.93
C VAL A 76 -3.97 1.30 -3.03
N PHE A 77 -3.38 1.31 -4.22
CA PHE A 77 -3.85 2.07 -5.37
C PHE A 77 -5.19 1.56 -5.91
N ASP A 78 -5.37 0.24 -6.08
CA ASP A 78 -6.68 -0.33 -6.43
C ASP A 78 -7.75 0.03 -5.39
N TYR A 79 -7.44 -0.10 -4.10
CA TYR A 79 -8.36 0.27 -3.03
C TYR A 79 -8.72 1.76 -3.05
N ALA A 80 -7.72 2.64 -3.22
CA ALA A 80 -7.94 4.07 -3.30
C ALA A 80 -8.75 4.48 -4.53
N GLY A 81 -8.44 3.92 -5.71
CA GLY A 81 -9.17 4.16 -6.95
C GLY A 81 -10.62 3.66 -6.86
N ALA A 82 -10.84 2.49 -6.26
CA ALA A 82 -12.19 1.93 -6.09
C ALA A 82 -13.10 2.78 -5.19
N TYR A 83 -12.53 3.49 -4.22
CA TYR A 83 -13.29 4.27 -3.23
C TYR A 83 -13.10 5.79 -3.35
N GLY A 84 -12.37 6.27 -4.36
CA GLY A 84 -12.18 7.70 -4.64
C GLY A 84 -11.37 8.44 -3.59
N TYR A 85 -10.37 7.80 -2.98
CA TYR A 85 -9.49 8.48 -2.02
C TYR A 85 -8.44 9.35 -2.74
N ASP A 86 -8.24 10.58 -2.25
CA ASP A 86 -7.17 11.49 -2.68
C ASP A 86 -5.88 11.20 -1.90
N LEU A 87 -5.01 10.36 -2.48
CA LEU A 87 -3.73 10.00 -1.88
C LEU A 87 -2.69 11.11 -2.02
N ASP A 88 -2.68 11.87 -3.11
CA ASP A 88 -1.75 12.99 -3.27
C ASP A 88 -1.94 14.04 -2.18
N GLY A 89 -3.19 14.50 -2.00
CA GLY A 89 -3.55 15.46 -0.95
C GLY A 89 -3.23 14.91 0.44
N ALA A 90 -3.69 13.68 0.74
CA ALA A 90 -3.47 13.06 2.04
C ALA A 90 -1.98 12.89 2.37
N VAL A 91 -1.15 12.46 1.41
CA VAL A 91 0.29 12.30 1.62
C VAL A 91 0.97 13.65 1.78
N ALA A 92 0.64 14.65 0.95
CA ALA A 92 1.21 15.99 1.03
C ALA A 92 0.94 16.63 2.41
N GLU A 93 -0.32 16.63 2.83
CA GLU A 93 -0.74 17.15 4.13
C GLU A 93 -0.11 16.38 5.29
N LYS A 94 -0.12 15.04 5.23
CA LYS A 94 0.43 14.22 6.31
C LYS A 94 1.94 14.40 6.45
N ARG A 95 2.66 14.54 5.33
CA ARG A 95 4.10 14.85 5.35
C ARG A 95 4.39 16.24 5.90
N ALA A 96 3.59 17.25 5.53
CA ALA A 96 3.72 18.61 6.07
C ALA A 96 3.52 18.62 7.59
N TYR A 97 2.47 17.94 8.07
CA TYR A 97 2.21 17.76 9.50
C TYR A 97 3.36 16.99 10.19
N ASN A 98 3.81 15.86 9.62
CA ASN A 98 4.86 15.02 10.22
C ASN A 98 6.20 15.77 10.39
N LYS A 99 6.50 16.76 9.54
CA LYS A 99 7.71 17.61 9.68
C LYS A 99 7.67 18.50 10.93
N GLN A 100 6.47 18.83 11.43
CA GLN A 100 6.28 19.73 12.57
C GLN A 100 5.86 18.97 13.84
N ARG A 101 5.68 17.64 13.75
CA ARG A 101 5.12 16.81 14.81
C ARG A 101 6.06 16.75 16.03
N ALA A 102 5.53 17.13 17.20
CA ALA A 102 6.33 17.31 18.41
C ALA A 102 6.96 16.01 18.96
N ASP A 103 6.32 14.86 18.75
CA ASP A 103 6.77 13.53 19.22
C ASP A 103 7.82 12.86 18.32
N HIS A 104 8.14 13.45 17.16
CA HIS A 104 9.24 13.03 16.29
C HIS A 104 10.53 13.83 16.53
N LYS A 105 10.50 14.81 17.44
CA LYS A 105 11.69 15.52 17.89
C LYS A 105 12.59 14.56 18.68
N ALA A 106 13.90 14.78 18.57
CA ALA A 106 14.89 13.96 19.27
C ALA A 106 14.61 13.92 20.79
N GLU A 107 14.19 15.04 21.38
CA GLU A 107 13.87 15.07 22.82
C GLU A 107 12.69 14.16 23.19
N ALA A 108 11.65 14.10 22.34
CA ALA A 108 10.48 13.26 22.58
C ALA A 108 10.76 11.77 22.34
N ARG A 109 11.68 11.43 21.42
CA ARG A 109 12.16 10.06 21.21
C ARG A 109 13.07 9.56 22.33
N LEU A 110 13.89 10.44 22.90
CA LEU A 110 14.82 10.12 23.99
C LEU A 110 14.18 10.17 25.39
N ALA A 111 12.94 10.65 25.51
CA ALA A 111 12.20 10.63 26.76
C ALA A 111 11.91 9.19 27.23
N ALA A 112 11.67 9.00 28.53
CA ALA A 112 11.49 7.68 29.15
C ALA A 112 10.36 6.83 28.52
N ASN A 113 9.38 7.47 27.89
CA ASN A 113 8.27 6.83 27.16
C ASN A 113 8.25 7.23 25.66
N GLY A 114 9.40 7.65 25.14
CA GLY A 114 9.54 7.99 23.74
C GLY A 114 9.29 6.79 22.83
N LYS A 115 8.69 7.03 21.67
CA LYS A 115 8.34 5.97 20.73
C LYS A 115 9.61 5.27 20.22
N GLN A 116 9.81 4.01 20.62
CA GLN A 116 11.02 3.24 20.31
C GLN A 116 11.00 2.60 18.91
N PHE A 117 9.82 2.53 18.30
CA PHE A 117 9.54 2.01 16.96
C PHE A 117 8.51 2.90 16.24
#